data_AF-A0A815ZHY2-F1
#
_entry.id   AF-A0A815ZHY2-F1
#
_cell.length_a   1.000
_cell.length_b   1.000
_cell.length_c   1.000
_cell.angle_alpha   90.00
_cell.angle_beta   90.00
_cell.angle_gamma   90.00
#
_symmetry.space_group_name_H-M   'P 1'
#
loop_
_entity.id
_entity.type
_entity.pdbx_description
1 polymer ?
#
loop_
_entity_poly.entity_id
_entity_poly.type
_entity_poly.pdbx_seq_one_letter_code
_entity_poly.pdbx_strand_id
1 'polypeptide(L)' 'MTSPSNGPLSLRDHQIAAIKQILNLNTSSSATVDTAWKVLIYDELGQDIIAPLFTVKELHNLGVTLHL' A
#
# COMPACT_ATOMS: atom_id res chain seq x y z
N MET A 1 26.44 5.79 -3.96
CA MET A 1 25.33 6.78 -4.01
C MET A 1 24.29 6.34 -3.00
N THR A 2 24.36 7.01 -1.85
CA THR A 2 23.43 7.08 -0.71
C THR A 2 22.57 5.87 -0.39
N SER A 3 23.07 5.02 0.51
CA SER A 3 22.25 4.13 1.35
C SER A 3 21.16 4.95 2.07
N PRO A 4 19.90 4.49 2.14
CA PRO A 4 18.88 5.21 2.89
C PRO A 4 19.19 5.12 4.38
N SER A 5 19.07 6.26 5.06
CA SER A 5 19.24 6.46 6.49
C SER A 5 18.38 5.49 7.31
N ASN A 6 19.03 4.53 7.96
CA ASN A 6 18.43 3.57 8.89
C ASN A 6 18.16 4.24 10.25
N GLY A 7 17.21 5.18 10.27
CA GLY A 7 16.51 5.56 11.49
C GLY A 7 15.45 4.51 11.84
N PRO A 8 14.99 4.40 13.10
CA PRO A 8 13.88 3.52 13.42
C PRO A 8 12.66 3.96 12.62
N LEU A 9 12.21 3.10 11.70
CA LEU A 9 11.00 3.30 10.91
C LEU A 9 9.85 3.61 11.88
N SER A 10 9.11 4.68 11.60
CA SER A 10 7.99 5.05 12.45
C SER A 10 6.91 3.96 12.42
N LEU A 11 6.02 3.96 13.40
CA LEU A 11 4.85 3.06 13.38
C LEU A 11 4.05 3.22 12.08
N ARG A 12 3.92 4.46 11.61
CA ARG A 12 3.27 4.80 10.34
C ARG A 12 3.97 4.15 9.16
N ASP A 13 5.30 4.16 9.12
CA ASP A 13 6.06 3.53 8.03
C ASP A 13 5.86 2.02 8.00
N HIS A 14 5.81 1.37 9.17
CA HIS A 14 5.50 -0.05 9.28
C HIS A 14 4.08 -0.38 8.82
N GLN A 15 3.08 0.43 9.20
CA GLN A 15 1.71 0.27 8.75
C GLN A 15 1.60 0.38 7.22
N ILE A 16 2.24 1.40 6.65
CA ILE A 16 2.29 1.61 5.20
C ILE A 16 2.96 0.42 4.50
N ALA A 17 4.08 -0.08 5.02
CA ALA A 17 4.78 -1.23 4.45
C ALA A 17 3.92 -2.51 4.48
N ALA A 18 3.25 -2.78 5.62
CA ALA A 18 2.37 -3.93 5.77
C ALA A 18 1.18 -3.87 4.82
N ILE A 19 0.53 -2.71 4.70
CA ILE A 19 -0.61 -2.55 3.78
C ILE A 19 -0.15 -2.67 2.33
N LYS A 20 1.01 -2.12 1.95
CA LYS A 20 1.55 -2.30 0.60
C LYS A 20 1.79 -3.77 0.24
N GLN A 21 2.23 -4.58 1.20
CA GLN A 21 2.38 -6.02 1.02
C GLN A 21 1.02 -6.68 0.77
N ILE A 22 0.01 -6.36 1.58
CA ILE A 22 -1.36 -6.87 1.42
C ILE A 22 -1.96 -6.47 0.07
N LEU A 23 -1.78 -5.22 -0.36
CA LEU A 23 -2.22 -4.71 -1.66
C LEU A 23 -1.47 -5.32 -2.85
N ASN A 24 -0.33 -5.96 -2.61
CA ASN A 24 0.41 -6.77 -3.58
C ASN A 24 0.18 -8.27 -3.38
N LEU A 25 -0.93 -8.64 -2.74
CA LEU A 25 -1.32 -10.04 -2.48
C LEU A 25 -0.23 -10.83 -1.74
N ASN A 26 0.57 -10.15 -0.90
CA ASN A 26 1.72 -10.69 -0.16
C ASN A 26 2.75 -11.40 -1.05
N THR A 27 2.85 -11.04 -2.33
CA THR A 27 3.82 -11.65 -3.26
C THR A 27 5.21 -11.06 -3.05
N SER A 28 6.21 -11.94 -2.87
CA SER A 28 7.55 -11.56 -2.43
C SER A 28 8.48 -11.07 -3.54
N SER A 29 8.17 -11.28 -4.83
CA SER A 29 9.16 -11.07 -5.89
C SER A 29 8.55 -10.94 -7.28
N SER A 30 8.85 -9.81 -7.94
CA SER A 30 9.21 -9.64 -9.36
C SER A 30 8.42 -10.36 -10.46
N ALA A 31 7.23 -10.90 -10.19
CA ALA A 31 6.31 -11.32 -11.24
C ALA A 31 5.60 -10.06 -11.74
N THR A 32 6.28 -9.34 -12.64
CA THR A 32 5.71 -8.30 -13.52
C THR A 32 4.59 -7.51 -12.84
N VAL A 33 4.97 -6.45 -12.12
CA VAL A 33 4.05 -5.38 -11.65
C VAL A 33 3.52 -4.58 -12.84
N ASP A 34 3.31 -5.24 -13.97
CA ASP A 34 2.72 -4.72 -15.18
C ASP A 34 1.22 -4.61 -14.91
N THR A 35 0.87 -3.49 -14.28
CA THR A 35 -0.43 -2.83 -14.44
C THR A 35 -1.65 -3.74 -14.19
N ALA A 36 -1.58 -4.60 -13.17
CA ALA A 36 -2.75 -5.33 -12.72
C ALA A 36 -3.63 -4.38 -11.89
N TRP A 37 -4.78 -4.00 -12.46
CA TRP A 37 -5.82 -3.26 -11.74
C TRP A 37 -6.46 -4.17 -10.68
N LYS A 38 -6.36 -3.77 -9.42
CA LYS A 38 -6.87 -4.48 -8.24
C LYS A 38 -8.03 -3.69 -7.67
N VAL A 39 -9.14 -4.36 -7.36
CA VAL A 39 -10.24 -3.73 -6.63
C VAL A 39 -9.99 -3.94 -5.14
N LEU A 40 -9.89 -2.84 -4.40
CA LEU A 40 -9.86 -2.88 -2.94
C LEU A 40 -11.26 -2.57 -2.42
N ILE A 41 -11.83 -3.51 -1.66
CA ILE A 41 -13.12 -3.41 -0.99
C ILE A 41 -12.85 -3.45 0.52
N TYR A 42 -13.36 -2.50 1.27
CA TYR A 42 -13.23 -2.43 2.73
C TYR A 42 -14.54 -1.97 3.37
N ASP A 43 -14.66 -2.14 4.68
CA ASP A 43 -15.79 -1.63 5.46
C ASP A 43 -15.48 -0.24 6.04
N GLU A 44 -16.41 0.35 6.78
CA GLU A 44 -16.25 1.66 7.43
C GLU A 44 -14.98 1.70 8.32
N LEU A 45 -14.68 0.60 9.03
CA LEU A 45 -13.46 0.50 9.84
C LEU A 45 -12.20 0.51 8.96
N GLY A 46 -12.20 -0.26 7.86
CA GLY A 46 -11.10 -0.27 6.91
C GLY A 46 -10.86 1.11 6.28
N GLN A 47 -11.93 1.89 6.05
CA GLN A 47 -11.82 3.26 5.58
C GLN A 47 -11.02 4.14 6.56
N ASP A 48 -11.37 4.09 7.86
CA ASP A 48 -10.70 4.86 8.90
C ASP A 48 -9.22 4.47 9.08
N ILE A 49 -8.85 3.24 8.71
CA ILE A 49 -7.46 2.77 8.75
C ILE A 49 -6.70 3.19 7.48
N ILE A 50 -7.28 3.02 6.30
CA ILE A 50 -6.59 3.25 5.02
C ILE A 50 -6.51 4.73 4.65
N ALA A 51 -7.59 5.50 4.86
CA ALA A 51 -7.69 6.91 4.48
C ALA A 51 -6.59 7.83 5.08
N PRO A 52 -6.18 7.69 6.36
CA PRO A 52 -5.09 8.50 6.90
C PRO A 52 -3.70 8.00 6.49
N LEU A 53 -3.58 6.78 5.94
CA LEU A 53 -2.31 6.16 5.57
C LEU A 53 -1.98 6.36 4.09
N PHE A 54 -2.99 6.39 3.22
CA PHE A 54 -2.84 6.51 1.77
C PHE A 54 -3.81 7.53 1.17
N THR A 55 -3.29 8.34 0.26
CA THR A 55 -4.12 9.16 -0.62
C THR A 55 -4.69 8.33 -1.79
N VAL A 56 -5.80 8.78 -2.37
CA VAL A 56 -6.39 8.16 -3.57
C VAL A 56 -5.35 8.03 -4.71
N LYS A 57 -4.48 9.03 -4.85
CA LYS A 57 -3.40 9.02 -5.84
C LYS A 57 -2.38 7.91 -5.58
N GLU A 58 -2.02 7.66 -4.32
CA GLU A 58 -1.09 6.58 -3.97
C GLU A 58 -1.70 5.20 -4.21
N LEU A 59 -2.98 5.00 -3.87
CA LEU A 59 -3.69 3.76 -4.19
C LEU A 59 -3.74 3.51 -5.71
N HIS A 60 -4.04 4.54 -6.49
CA HIS A 60 -4.02 4.46 -7.95
C HIS A 60 -2.63 4.08 -8.49
N ASN A 61 -1.56 4.67 -7.93
CA ASN A 61 -0.18 4.32 -8.31
C ASN A 61 0.20 2.88 -7.93
N LEU A 62 -0.47 2.28 -6.95
CA LEU A 62 -0.31 0.86 -6.57
C LEU A 62 -1.14 -0.09 -7.46
N GLY A 63 -1.82 0.45 -8.47
CA GLY A 63 -2.72 -0.30 -9.34
C GLY A 63 -4.03 -0.66 -8.66
N VAL A 64 -4.43 0.06 -7.61
CA VAL A 64 -5.68 -0.18 -6.89
C VAL A 64 -6.75 0.80 -7.39
N THR A 65 -7.84 0.25 -7.93
CA THR A 65 -9.10 0.96 -8.15
C THR A 65 -9.99 0.80 -6.92
N LEU A 66 -10.41 1.93 -6.38
CA LEU A 66 -11.22 1.98 -5.16
C LEU A 66 -12.66 1.55 -5.45
N HIS A 67 -13.24 0.67 -4.63
CA HIS A 67 -14.68 0.63 -4.48
C HIS A 67 -15.14 0.34 -3.04
N LEU A 68 -16.27 0.98 -2.69
CA LEU A 68 -16.82 1.32 -1.38
C LEU A 68 -16.60 0.31 -0.24
#